data_AF-A0A0H2MXE5-F1
#
_entry.id   AF-A0A0H2MXE5-F1
#
_cell.length_a   1.000
_cell.length_b   1.000
_cell.length_c   1.000
_cell.angle_alpha   90.00
_cell.angle_beta   90.00
_cell.angle_gamma   90.00
#
_symmetry.space_group_name_H-M   'P 1'
#
loop_
_entity.id
_entity.type
_entity.pdbx_description
1 polymer ?
#
loop_
_entity_poly.entity_id
_entity_poly.type
_entity_poly.pdbx_seq_one_letter_code
_entity_poly.pdbx_strand_id
1 'polypeptide(L)' 'LALKLGFQQEARLRKVRYYEGEYYDSVKYGVLRSEWQERN' A
#
# COMPACT_ATOMS: atom_id res chain seq x y z
N LEU A 1 -3.73 -5.82 -7.09
CA LEU A 1 -3.10 -5.07 -8.20
C LEU A 1 -1.71 -4.56 -7.83
N ALA A 2 -1.53 -3.85 -6.71
CA ALA A 2 -0.25 -3.31 -6.23
C ALA A 2 0.93 -4.32 -6.25
N LEU A 3 0.74 -5.53 -5.69
CA LEU A 3 1.78 -6.58 -5.70
C LEU A 3 2.18 -7.02 -7.12
N LYS A 4 1.22 -7.13 -8.05
CA LYS A 4 1.51 -7.45 -9.46
C LYS A 4 2.26 -6.30 -10.16
N LEU A 5 2.11 -5.09 -9.65
CA LEU A 5 2.84 -3.90 -10.09
C LEU A 5 4.18 -3.71 -9.34
N GLY A 6 4.63 -4.69 -8.56
CA GLY A 6 5.95 -4.67 -7.92
C GLY A 6 6.03 -3.76 -6.70
N PHE A 7 4.89 -3.27 -6.18
CA PHE A 7 4.88 -2.49 -4.95
C PHE A 7 5.04 -3.40 -3.73
N GLN A 8 5.81 -2.95 -2.75
CA GLN A 8 5.98 -3.59 -1.46
C GLN A 8 5.06 -2.97 -0.42
N GLN A 9 4.49 -3.78 0.48
CA GLN A 9 3.73 -3.27 1.62
C GLN A 9 4.68 -2.76 2.70
N GLU A 10 4.71 -1.45 2.91
CA GLU A 10 5.63 -0.81 3.87
C GLU A 10 5.02 -0.69 5.27
N ALA A 11 3.70 -0.50 5.35
CA ALA A 11 3.01 -0.36 6.62
C ALA A 11 1.54 -0.74 6.53
N ARG A 12 0.99 -1.20 7.66
CA ARG A 12 -0.45 -1.35 7.87
C ARG A 12 -0.80 -0.77 9.24
N LEU A 13 -1.55 0.33 9.24
CA LEU A 13 -2.07 0.93 10.45
C LEU A 13 -3.52 0.47 10.63
N ARG A 14 -3.83 -0.10 11.79
CA ARG A 14 -5.12 -0.73 12.04
C ARG A 14 -6.15 0.26 12.57
N LYS A 15 -7.40 0.14 12.09
CA LYS A 15 -8.57 0.91 12.57
C LYS A 15 -8.37 2.43 12.59
N VAL A 16 -7.66 3.00 11.61
CA VAL A 16 -7.31 4.43 11.63
C VAL A 16 -8.38 5.32 11.00
N ARG A 17 -9.23 4.75 10.13
CA ARG A 17 -10.31 5.49 9.49
C ARG A 17 -11.63 4.92 9.96
N TYR A 18 -12.52 5.79 10.42
CA TYR A 18 -13.89 5.43 10.77
C TYR A 18 -14.83 5.96 9.70
N TYR A 19 -15.66 5.09 9.13
CA TYR A 19 -16.63 5.45 8.10
C TYR A 19 -17.85 4.53 8.20
N GLU A 20 -19.05 5.10 8.20
CA GLU A 20 -20.33 4.39 8.27
C GLU A 20 -20.43 3.29 9.36
N GLY A 21 -19.90 3.55 10.55
CA GLY A 21 -19.96 2.57 11.65
C GLY A 21 -18.80 1.58 11.69
N GLU A 22 -17.94 1.56 10.67
CA GLU A 22 -16.86 0.60 10.56
C GLU A 22 -15.47 1.26 10.62
N TYR A 23 -14.53 0.51 11.19
CA TYR A 23 -13.12 0.91 11.24
C TYR A 23 -12.33 0.20 10.15
N TYR A 24 -11.60 1.01 9.39
CA TYR A 24 -10.78 0.56 8.27
C TYR A 24 -9.30 0.72 8.58
N ASP A 25 -8.54 -0.25 8.09
CA ASP A 25 -7.09 -0.21 8.12
C ASP A 25 -6.57 0.67 6.97
N SER A 26 -5.51 1.42 7.24
CA SER A 26 -4.74 2.10 6.20
C SER A 26 -3.53 1.26 5.86
N VAL A 27 -3.40 0.89 4.59
CA VAL A 27 -2.26 0.11 4.09
C VAL A 27 -1.45 0.99 3.15
N LYS A 28 -0.14 1.08 3.40
CA LYS A 28 0.80 1.84 2.57
C LYS A 28 1.64 0.89 1.75
N TYR A 29 1.75 1.22 0.46
CA TYR A 29 2.56 0.49 -0.50
C TYR A 29 3.54 1.47 -1.15
N GLY A 30 4.79 1.05 -1.30
CA GLY A 30 5.86 1.80 -1.92
C GLY A 30 6.54 1.00 -3.01
N VAL A 31 7.19 1.71 -3.93
CA VAL A 31 8.13 1.15 -4.91
C VAL A 31 9.20 2.22 -5.13
N LEU A 32 10.46 1.81 -5.17
CA LEU A 32 11.56 2.72 -5.45
C LEU A 32 11.60 3.05 -6.95
N ARG A 33 12.14 4.23 -7.28
CA ARG A 33 12.30 4.64 -8.68
C ARG A 33 13.19 3.67 -9.47
N SER A 34 14.25 3.16 -8.85
CA SER A 34 15.14 2.16 -9.45
C SER A 34 14.39 0.87 -9.78
N GLU A 35 13.61 0.34 -8.84
CA GLU A 35 12.79 -0.88 -9.01
C GLU A 35 11.74 -0.71 -10.12
N TRP A 36 11.16 0.49 -10.24
CA TRP A 36 10.24 0.80 -11.32
C TRP A 36 10.94 0.87 -12.69
N GLN A 37 12.13 1.46 -12.75
CA GLN A 37 12.92 1.57 -13.98
C GLN A 37 13.44 0.22 -14.47
N GLU A 38 13.83 -0.70 -13.58
CA GLU A 38 14.27 -2.05 -13.96
C GLU A 38 13.15 -2.91 -14.57
N ARG A 39 11.88 -2.58 -14.31
CA ARG A 39 10.73 -3.33 -14.86
C ARG A 39 10.21 -2.80 -16.20
N ASN A 40 10.66 -1.63 -16.67
CA ASN A 40 10.25 -1.02 -17.95
C ASN A 40 11.39 -1.07 -18.97
#